data_AF-A0A532BST0-F1
#
_entry.id   AF-A0A532BST0-F1
#
_cell.length_a   1.000
_cell.length_b   1.000
_cell.length_c   1.000
_cell.angle_alpha   90.00
_cell.angle_beta   90.00
_cell.angle_gamma   90.00
#
_symmetry.space_group_name_H-M   'P 1'
#
loop_
_entity.id
_entity.type
_entity.pdbx_description
1 polymer ?
#
loop_
_entity_poly.entity_id
_entity_poly.type
_entity_poly.pdbx_seq_one_letter_code
_entity_poly.pdbx_strand_id
1 'polypeptide(L)'
;FYERCETQPSEISRKLKSINPSPYSFFINLGEGEYLIGASPEMFVRVNGRRVETCPISGTIKRGDDAISDSEQILKLLNSKKDESELTMCSDVDRNDKSRVCDPGSVRVIGRRQIEMYSRLIHTVDHIEGRLREGMDAFDAFLSHAWAVTVTGAPKLWAMRFIEQNEKSPRAWYGGAIGMVNFNGDMNTGLTLRTIRIKDGIAEVRAGATLLFDSIPEEEEAETELKASAMLSAIRDAKSGNAASTERSTARVGDGVNILLVDHEDSFVHTLANYFRQTGANVSTVRTPVPDEIFDRLKPNLVVLSPGPGTPKDFDCAATIKRARA
;
A
#
# COMPACT_ATOMS: atom_id res chain seq x y z
N PHE A 1 12.94 -17.20 1.23
CA PHE A 1 12.27 -17.64 2.46
C PHE A 1 11.47 -18.90 2.16
N TYR A 2 11.49 -19.88 3.05
CA TYR A 2 10.76 -21.14 2.90
C TYR A 2 9.92 -21.39 4.14
N GLU A 3 8.68 -21.80 3.95
CA GLU A 3 7.73 -22.13 5.01
C GLU A 3 7.01 -23.42 4.64
N ARG A 4 6.71 -24.27 5.62
CA ARG A 4 5.88 -25.46 5.37
C ARG A 4 4.42 -25.04 5.18
N CYS A 5 3.83 -25.43 4.06
CA CYS A 5 2.44 -25.18 3.74
C CYS A 5 1.56 -26.31 4.29
N GLU A 6 0.83 -26.03 5.36
CA GLU A 6 -0.06 -27.00 6.03
C GLU A 6 -1.54 -26.72 5.75
N THR A 7 -1.84 -25.54 5.20
CA THR A 7 -3.18 -25.07 4.85
C THR A 7 -3.42 -25.16 3.35
N GLN A 8 -4.68 -25.04 2.94
CA GLN A 8 -5.00 -25.02 1.52
C GLN A 8 -4.45 -23.73 0.86
N PRO A 9 -3.87 -23.81 -0.36
CA PRO A 9 -3.42 -22.62 -1.10
C PRO A 9 -4.49 -21.51 -1.23
N SER A 10 -5.76 -21.90 -1.32
CA SER A 10 -6.90 -20.96 -1.40
C SER A 10 -7.09 -20.11 -0.12
N GLU A 11 -6.72 -20.61 1.05
CA GLU A 11 -6.78 -19.87 2.31
C GLU A 11 -5.68 -18.81 2.38
N ILE A 12 -4.46 -19.18 1.98
CA ILE A 12 -3.33 -18.26 1.85
C ILE A 12 -3.67 -17.15 0.86
N SER A 13 -4.28 -17.48 -0.29
CA SER A 13 -4.73 -16.50 -1.28
C SER A 13 -5.74 -15.51 -0.72
N ARG A 14 -6.78 -15.99 -0.01
CA ARG A 14 -7.78 -15.12 0.64
C ARG A 14 -7.14 -14.20 1.67
N LYS A 15 -6.21 -14.73 2.49
CA LYS A 15 -5.49 -13.95 3.48
C LYS A 15 -4.61 -12.89 2.84
N LEU A 16 -3.81 -13.25 1.83
CA LEU A 16 -2.94 -12.33 1.10
C LEU A 16 -3.76 -11.17 0.49
N LYS A 17 -4.91 -11.49 -0.13
CA LYS A 17 -5.81 -10.48 -0.70
C LYS A 17 -6.34 -9.50 0.35
N SER A 18 -6.63 -9.96 1.57
CA SER A 18 -7.10 -9.08 2.66
C SER A 18 -6.03 -8.15 3.22
N ILE A 19 -4.77 -8.62 3.29
CA ILE A 19 -3.68 -7.87 3.93
C ILE A 19 -2.92 -6.98 2.94
N ASN A 20 -2.93 -7.33 1.65
CA ASN A 20 -2.15 -6.65 0.62
C ASN A 20 -2.94 -6.61 -0.71
N PRO A 21 -4.03 -5.84 -0.78
CA PRO A 21 -4.75 -5.62 -2.03
C PRO A 21 -3.82 -4.96 -3.05
N SER A 22 -3.83 -5.47 -4.28
CA SER A 22 -2.83 -5.15 -5.29
C SER A 22 -3.42 -5.24 -6.71
N PRO A 23 -2.98 -4.39 -7.67
CA PRO A 23 -3.55 -4.36 -9.03
C PRO A 23 -3.43 -5.69 -9.76
N TYR A 24 -2.35 -6.45 -9.53
CA TYR A 24 -2.13 -7.77 -10.13
C TYR A 24 -2.20 -8.87 -9.06
N SER A 25 -3.44 -9.19 -8.65
CA SER A 25 -3.71 -10.31 -7.75
C SER A 25 -4.04 -11.58 -8.54
N PHE A 26 -3.42 -12.70 -8.19
CA PHE A 26 -3.63 -13.97 -8.90
C PHE A 26 -3.53 -15.19 -7.99
N PHE A 27 -4.25 -16.24 -8.39
CA PHE A 27 -4.16 -17.58 -7.83
C PHE A 27 -4.19 -18.57 -9.00
N ILE A 28 -3.06 -19.21 -9.27
CA ILE A 28 -2.90 -20.13 -10.39
C ILE A 28 -2.52 -21.51 -9.85
N ASN A 29 -3.25 -22.53 -10.27
CA ASN A 29 -2.85 -23.93 -10.15
C ASN A 29 -2.14 -24.33 -11.44
N LEU A 30 -0.85 -24.62 -11.38
CA LEU A 30 -0.04 -25.02 -12.52
C LEU A 30 -0.08 -26.53 -12.78
N GLY A 31 -0.84 -27.29 -11.98
CA GLY A 31 -0.81 -28.75 -11.99
C GLY A 31 0.32 -29.30 -11.12
N GLU A 32 0.40 -30.63 -11.01
CA GLU A 32 1.50 -31.34 -10.31
C GLU A 32 1.78 -30.86 -8.87
N GLY A 33 0.77 -30.31 -8.19
CA GLY A 33 0.92 -29.77 -6.84
C GLY A 33 1.65 -28.43 -6.77
N GLU A 34 1.86 -27.74 -7.90
CA GLU A 34 2.49 -26.43 -7.97
C GLU A 34 1.43 -25.29 -8.09
N TYR A 35 1.52 -24.30 -7.21
CA TYR A 35 0.60 -23.16 -7.17
C TYR A 35 1.38 -21.84 -7.09
N LEU A 36 0.81 -20.81 -7.73
CA LEU A 36 1.27 -19.43 -7.60
C LEU A 36 0.16 -18.58 -6.97
N ILE A 37 0.49 -17.92 -5.88
CA ILE A 37 -0.39 -16.97 -5.19
C ILE A 37 0.36 -15.65 -5.11
N GLY A 38 -0.15 -14.60 -5.72
CA GLY A 38 0.55 -13.31 -5.73
C GLY A 38 -0.37 -12.12 -5.67
N ALA A 39 0.21 -11.02 -5.22
CA ALA A 39 -0.40 -9.70 -5.13
C ALA A 39 0.63 -8.66 -5.61
N SER A 40 0.97 -8.73 -6.90
CA SER A 40 2.07 -7.96 -7.47
C SER A 40 1.69 -6.49 -7.69
N PRO A 41 2.51 -5.55 -7.18
CA PRO A 41 2.24 -4.12 -7.32
C PRO A 41 2.54 -3.60 -8.72
N GLU A 42 3.37 -4.29 -9.50
CA GLU A 42 4.03 -3.72 -10.68
C GLU A 42 3.51 -4.32 -11.98
N MET A 43 3.09 -3.45 -12.90
CA MET A 43 2.80 -3.81 -14.28
C MET A 43 4.09 -4.21 -14.99
N PHE A 44 4.07 -5.32 -15.73
CA PHE A 44 5.20 -5.68 -16.59
C PHE A 44 5.06 -4.99 -17.96
N VAL A 45 4.11 -5.43 -18.78
CA VAL A 45 3.80 -4.83 -20.08
C VAL A 45 2.28 -4.86 -20.30
N ARG A 46 1.74 -3.74 -20.77
CA ARG A 46 0.37 -3.65 -21.28
C ARG A 46 0.38 -3.16 -22.72
N VAL A 47 -0.41 -3.82 -23.57
CA VAL A 47 -0.59 -3.46 -24.98
C VAL A 47 -2.07 -3.39 -25.28
N ASN A 48 -2.52 -2.23 -25.77
CA ASN A 48 -3.87 -2.00 -26.25
C ASN A 48 -3.80 -1.49 -27.70
N GLY A 49 -4.19 -2.33 -28.66
CA GLY A 49 -3.94 -2.13 -30.08
C GLY A 49 -2.45 -1.97 -30.36
N ARG A 50 -2.03 -0.75 -30.75
CA ARG A 50 -0.61 -0.42 -31.00
C ARG A 50 0.05 0.35 -29.85
N ARG A 51 -0.67 0.66 -28.77
CA ARG A 51 -0.11 1.42 -27.62
C ARG A 51 0.49 0.43 -26.63
N VAL A 52 1.79 0.53 -26.37
CA VAL A 52 2.50 -0.21 -25.33
C VAL A 52 2.79 0.70 -24.14
N GLU A 53 2.56 0.20 -22.94
CA GLU A 53 2.75 0.93 -21.68
C GLU A 53 3.44 0.06 -20.64
N THR A 54 4.25 0.72 -19.81
CA THR A 54 4.80 0.16 -18.57
C THR A 54 4.84 1.24 -17.50
N CYS A 55 4.99 0.79 -16.24
CA CYS A 55 5.06 1.66 -15.08
C CYS A 55 6.23 1.21 -14.19
N PRO A 56 7.50 1.53 -14.50
CA PRO A 56 8.60 1.22 -13.60
C PRO A 56 8.38 1.88 -12.24
N ILE A 57 8.56 1.09 -11.18
CA ILE A 57 8.39 1.51 -9.79
C ILE A 57 9.76 1.51 -9.10
N SER A 58 10.05 2.58 -8.37
CA SER A 58 11.23 2.67 -7.52
C SER A 58 10.93 3.58 -6.33
N GLY A 59 11.70 3.42 -5.26
CA GLY A 59 11.48 4.15 -4.02
C GLY A 59 10.27 3.62 -3.26
N THR A 60 10.51 3.13 -2.06
CA THR A 60 9.46 2.56 -1.21
C THR A 60 9.54 3.19 0.16
N ILE A 61 8.43 3.77 0.61
CA ILE A 61 8.32 4.23 2.00
C ILE A 61 7.04 3.71 2.64
N LYS A 62 7.09 3.45 3.94
CA LYS A 62 5.93 3.01 4.72
C LYS A 62 4.93 4.15 4.84
N ARG A 63 3.64 3.83 4.72
CA ARG A 63 2.53 4.73 5.08
C ARG A 63 2.67 5.20 6.54
N GLY A 64 2.35 6.46 6.78
CA GLY A 64 2.19 7.05 8.09
C GLY A 64 0.91 6.57 8.79
N ASP A 65 0.78 6.90 10.07
CA ASP A 65 -0.41 6.56 10.85
C ASP A 65 -1.59 7.49 10.54
N ASP A 66 -1.32 8.65 9.93
CA ASP A 66 -2.29 9.65 9.51
C ASP A 66 -1.81 10.41 8.25
N ALA A 67 -2.64 11.34 7.77
CA ALA A 67 -2.37 12.13 6.56
C ALA A 67 -1.17 13.08 6.70
N ILE A 68 -0.86 13.54 7.91
CA ILE A 68 0.28 14.43 8.16
C ILE A 68 1.57 13.61 8.07
N SER A 69 1.61 12.47 8.75
CA SER A 69 2.70 11.52 8.68
C SER A 69 2.91 10.99 7.26
N ASP A 70 1.84 10.68 6.53
CA ASP A 70 1.92 10.33 5.09
C ASP A 70 2.59 11.45 4.28
N SER A 71 2.23 12.72 4.52
CA SER A 71 2.84 13.86 3.84
C SER A 71 4.35 13.99 4.13
N GLU A 72 4.76 13.76 5.37
CA GLU A 72 6.18 13.76 5.75
C GLU A 72 6.95 12.63 5.06
N GLN A 73 6.34 11.44 5.00
CA GLN A 73 6.92 10.28 4.33
C GLN A 73 7.04 10.50 2.80
N ILE A 74 6.01 11.08 2.17
CA ILE A 74 6.05 11.45 0.76
C ILE A 74 7.18 12.46 0.50
N LEU A 75 7.31 13.48 1.35
CA LEU A 75 8.36 14.48 1.20
C LEU A 75 9.75 13.86 1.34
N LYS A 76 9.92 12.91 2.27
CA LYS A 76 11.18 12.17 2.43
C LYS A 76 11.51 11.35 1.17
N LEU A 77 10.53 10.64 0.61
CA LEU A 77 10.69 9.87 -0.62
C LEU A 77 11.02 10.76 -1.82
N LEU A 78 10.34 11.90 -1.97
CA LEU A 78 10.59 12.84 -3.06
C LEU A 78 11.95 13.54 -2.97
N ASN A 79 12.52 13.66 -1.77
CA ASN A 79 13.86 14.23 -1.58
C ASN A 79 14.99 13.19 -1.59
N SER A 80 14.67 11.90 -1.73
CA SER A 80 15.67 10.84 -1.82
C SER A 80 16.36 10.84 -3.18
N LYS A 81 17.63 11.24 -3.20
CA LYS A 81 18.46 11.22 -4.42
C LYS A 81 18.73 9.80 -4.92
N LYS A 82 18.88 8.84 -3.99
CA LYS A 82 19.04 7.41 -4.30
C LYS A 82 17.84 6.91 -5.10
N ASP A 83 16.64 7.10 -4.57
CA ASP A 83 15.40 6.61 -5.20
C ASP A 83 15.13 7.31 -6.54
N GLU A 84 15.44 8.61 -6.64
CA GLU A 84 15.37 9.36 -7.90
C GLU A 84 16.33 8.81 -8.97
N SER A 85 17.58 8.53 -8.59
CA SER A 85 18.59 7.94 -9.47
C SER A 85 18.20 6.53 -9.92
N GLU A 86 17.70 5.70 -8.99
CA GLU A 86 17.20 4.37 -9.28
C GLU A 86 16.04 4.40 -10.28
N LEU A 87 15.03 5.26 -10.05
CA LEU A 87 13.90 5.36 -10.96
C LEU A 87 14.33 5.86 -12.34
N THR A 88 15.24 6.84 -12.39
CA THR A 88 15.77 7.36 -13.65
C THR A 88 16.46 6.27 -14.46
N MET A 89 17.29 5.45 -13.82
CA MET A 89 17.92 4.29 -14.46
C MET A 89 16.86 3.32 -15.01
N CYS A 90 15.82 3.02 -14.22
CA CYS A 90 14.76 2.10 -14.63
C CYS A 90 14.00 2.63 -15.85
N SER A 91 13.62 3.90 -15.84
CA SER A 91 12.93 4.57 -16.93
C SER A 91 13.75 4.63 -18.21
N ASP A 92 15.05 4.84 -18.13
CA ASP A 92 15.91 4.89 -19.32
C ASP A 92 16.10 3.52 -19.97
N VAL A 93 16.24 2.45 -19.17
CA VAL A 93 16.28 1.08 -19.69
C VAL A 93 14.95 0.72 -20.34
N ASP A 94 13.83 1.04 -19.69
CA ASP A 94 12.49 0.78 -20.19
C ASP A 94 12.22 1.51 -21.54
N ARG A 95 12.64 2.77 -21.66
CA ARG A 95 12.59 3.50 -22.94
C ARG A 95 13.44 2.84 -24.03
N ASN A 96 14.61 2.33 -23.67
CA ASN A 96 15.49 1.62 -24.60
C ASN A 96 14.83 0.33 -25.12
N ASP A 97 14.18 -0.43 -24.24
CA ASP A 97 13.45 -1.64 -24.61
C ASP A 97 12.29 -1.34 -25.56
N LYS A 98 11.48 -0.31 -25.28
CA LYS A 98 10.40 0.14 -26.18
C LYS A 98 10.93 0.57 -27.54
N SER A 99 12.09 1.25 -27.56
CA SER A 99 12.66 1.83 -28.78
C SER A 99 13.03 0.80 -29.85
N ARG A 100 13.17 -0.48 -29.48
CA ARG A 100 13.42 -1.58 -30.42
C ARG A 100 12.19 -1.91 -31.28
N VAL A 101 11.00 -1.75 -30.71
CA VAL A 101 9.72 -2.20 -31.30
C VAL A 101 8.74 -1.06 -31.58
N CYS A 102 9.01 0.17 -31.11
CA CYS A 102 8.14 1.33 -31.27
C CYS A 102 8.59 2.29 -32.38
N ASP A 103 7.63 3.01 -32.97
CA ASP A 103 7.87 4.08 -33.94
C ASP A 103 8.85 5.11 -33.36
N PRO A 104 9.86 5.58 -34.13
CA PRO A 104 10.73 6.67 -33.71
C PRO A 104 9.91 7.89 -33.25
N GLY A 105 10.26 8.46 -32.09
CA GLY A 105 9.56 9.62 -31.51
C GLY A 105 8.22 9.33 -30.81
N SER A 106 7.77 8.07 -30.80
CA SER A 106 6.55 7.67 -30.07
C SER A 106 6.79 7.32 -28.60
N VAL A 107 8.02 6.93 -28.23
CA VAL A 107 8.36 6.55 -26.84
C VAL A 107 8.48 7.79 -25.97
N ARG A 108 7.62 7.92 -24.95
CA ARG A 108 7.50 9.10 -24.11
C ARG A 108 7.28 8.73 -22.66
N VAL A 109 7.88 9.51 -21.76
CA VAL A 109 7.54 9.51 -20.33
C VAL A 109 6.39 10.50 -20.16
N ILE A 110 5.21 10.01 -19.82
CA ILE A 110 3.98 10.82 -19.69
C ILE A 110 3.65 11.18 -18.24
N GLY A 111 4.26 10.48 -17.28
CA GLY A 111 4.25 10.82 -15.86
C GLY A 111 5.61 10.51 -15.27
N ARG A 112 6.19 11.43 -14.51
CA ARG A 112 7.48 11.25 -13.86
C ARG A 112 7.37 11.44 -12.36
N ARG A 113 7.93 10.50 -11.59
CA ARG A 113 7.96 10.48 -10.12
C ARG A 113 6.59 10.75 -9.51
N GLN A 114 5.55 10.20 -10.11
CA GLN A 114 4.20 10.30 -9.57
C GLN A 114 4.10 9.46 -8.30
N ILE A 115 3.38 9.98 -7.31
CA ILE A 115 3.14 9.28 -6.06
C ILE A 115 1.97 8.33 -6.25
N GLU A 116 2.22 7.04 -6.06
CA GLU A 116 1.18 6.03 -5.96
C GLU A 116 1.08 5.51 -4.53
N MET A 117 -0.11 5.68 -3.94
CA MET A 117 -0.40 5.22 -2.58
C MET A 117 -1.01 3.83 -2.59
N TYR A 118 -0.38 2.92 -1.87
CA TYR A 118 -0.90 1.57 -1.61
C TYR A 118 -1.32 1.46 -0.14
N SER A 119 -1.93 0.32 0.20
CA SER A 119 -2.50 0.08 1.54
C SER A 119 -1.47 0.19 2.68
N ARG A 120 -0.19 -0.14 2.41
CA ARG A 120 0.89 -0.15 3.41
C ARG A 120 2.11 0.67 3.02
N LEU A 121 2.27 0.96 1.73
CA LEU A 121 3.46 1.57 1.15
C LEU A 121 3.07 2.72 0.23
N ILE A 122 4.02 3.62 0.00
CA ILE A 122 3.96 4.68 -1.00
C ILE A 122 5.15 4.48 -1.93
N HIS A 123 4.90 4.60 -3.24
CA HIS A 123 5.92 4.43 -4.27
C HIS A 123 6.01 5.66 -5.17
N THR A 124 7.19 5.87 -5.77
CA THR A 124 7.33 6.74 -6.94
C THR A 124 7.28 5.92 -8.22
N VAL A 125 6.50 6.38 -9.19
CA VAL A 125 6.23 5.67 -10.44
C VAL A 125 6.44 6.61 -11.63
N ASP A 126 7.08 6.10 -12.67
CA ASP A 126 7.10 6.73 -13.98
C ASP A 126 6.11 6.00 -14.90
N HIS A 127 5.36 6.73 -15.71
CA HIS A 127 4.49 6.16 -16.75
C HIS A 127 5.14 6.37 -18.11
N ILE A 128 5.39 5.27 -18.82
CA ILE A 128 6.09 5.29 -20.09
C ILE A 128 5.23 4.59 -21.14
N GLU A 129 5.00 5.29 -22.25
CA GLU A 129 4.24 4.75 -23.37
C GLU A 129 5.06 4.78 -24.66
N GLY A 130 4.65 3.96 -25.62
CA GLY A 130 5.14 3.96 -26.99
C GLY A 130 4.07 3.47 -27.96
N ARG A 131 4.30 3.70 -29.25
CA ARG A 131 3.44 3.14 -30.30
C ARG A 131 4.23 2.09 -31.08
N LEU A 132 3.77 0.84 -31.04
CA LEU A 132 4.35 -0.29 -31.77
C LEU A 132 4.44 0.03 -33.27
N ARG A 133 5.55 -0.37 -33.90
CA ARG A 133 5.76 -0.25 -35.36
C ARG A 133 4.77 -1.12 -36.11
N GLU A 134 4.62 -0.83 -37.40
CA GLU A 134 3.89 -1.72 -38.28
C GLU A 134 4.59 -3.10 -38.35
N GLY A 135 3.81 -4.17 -38.31
CA GLY A 135 4.31 -5.54 -38.27
C GLY A 135 4.78 -6.04 -36.90
N MET A 136 4.73 -5.20 -35.85
CA MET A 136 5.02 -5.61 -34.46
C MET A 136 3.73 -5.85 -33.68
N ASP A 137 3.75 -6.78 -32.73
CA ASP A 137 2.62 -7.12 -31.88
C ASP A 137 2.93 -7.06 -30.37
N ALA A 138 1.97 -7.53 -29.55
CA ALA A 138 2.12 -7.52 -28.11
C ALA A 138 3.22 -8.47 -27.59
N PHE A 139 3.53 -9.54 -28.31
CA PHE A 139 4.62 -10.45 -27.95
C PHE A 139 5.98 -9.82 -28.26
N ASP A 140 6.12 -9.07 -29.35
CA ASP A 140 7.33 -8.27 -29.59
C ASP A 140 7.56 -7.27 -28.46
N ALA A 141 6.48 -6.61 -28.01
CA ALA A 141 6.50 -5.70 -26.87
C ALA A 141 6.97 -6.42 -25.60
N PHE A 142 6.37 -7.56 -25.27
CA PHE A 142 6.71 -8.38 -24.11
C PHE A 142 8.17 -8.84 -24.14
N LEU A 143 8.62 -9.44 -25.24
CA LEU A 143 9.96 -9.99 -25.39
C LEU A 143 11.03 -8.91 -25.37
N SER A 144 10.75 -7.72 -25.92
CA SER A 144 11.70 -6.61 -25.87
C SER A 144 11.94 -6.11 -24.44
N HIS A 145 10.91 -6.17 -23.57
CA HIS A 145 11.04 -5.79 -22.16
C HIS A 145 11.56 -6.92 -21.28
N ALA A 146 11.49 -8.17 -21.74
CA ALA A 146 11.91 -9.34 -20.97
C ALA A 146 13.42 -9.27 -20.62
N TRP A 147 13.82 -9.28 -19.35
CA TRP A 147 13.02 -9.08 -18.13
C TRP A 147 13.22 -7.67 -17.56
N ALA A 148 12.29 -7.25 -16.70
CA ALA A 148 12.26 -5.89 -16.16
C ALA A 148 13.55 -5.56 -15.40
N VAL A 149 14.02 -4.33 -15.57
CA VAL A 149 15.23 -3.81 -14.92
C VAL A 149 15.09 -3.77 -13.39
N THR A 150 13.88 -3.52 -12.88
CA THR A 150 13.54 -3.48 -11.45
C THR A 150 13.75 -4.81 -10.73
N VAL A 151 13.85 -5.92 -11.47
CA VAL A 151 14.09 -7.26 -10.91
C VAL A 151 15.38 -7.89 -11.42
N THR A 152 16.08 -7.24 -12.35
CA THR A 152 17.35 -7.74 -12.93
C THR A 152 18.49 -6.78 -12.63
N GLY A 153 18.49 -5.62 -13.29
CA GLY A 153 19.49 -4.56 -13.15
C GLY A 153 19.92 -4.01 -14.52
N ALA A 154 20.80 -3.02 -14.51
CA ALA A 154 21.31 -2.36 -15.71
C ALA A 154 22.85 -2.33 -15.72
N PRO A 155 23.52 -2.61 -16.87
CA PRO A 155 22.97 -3.10 -18.14
C PRO A 155 22.43 -4.54 -18.04
N LYS A 156 21.24 -4.80 -18.59
CA LYS A 156 20.48 -6.05 -18.36
C LYS A 156 21.26 -7.34 -18.53
N LEU A 157 21.98 -7.48 -19.66
CA LEU A 157 22.71 -8.73 -19.94
C LEU A 157 23.80 -8.99 -18.90
N TRP A 158 24.49 -7.94 -18.46
CA TRP A 158 25.51 -8.07 -17.43
C TRP A 158 24.88 -8.38 -16.07
N ALA A 159 23.80 -7.68 -15.71
CA ALA A 159 23.07 -7.92 -14.47
C ALA A 159 22.52 -9.35 -14.39
N MET A 160 21.94 -9.88 -15.47
CA MET A 160 21.47 -11.28 -15.52
C MET A 160 22.61 -12.29 -15.37
N ARG A 161 23.78 -12.03 -15.96
CA ARG A 161 24.97 -12.89 -15.76
C ARG A 161 25.48 -12.83 -14.32
N PHE A 162 25.47 -11.64 -13.72
CA PHE A 162 25.83 -11.46 -12.31
C PHE A 162 24.88 -12.24 -11.41
N ILE A 163 23.56 -12.13 -11.65
CA ILE A 163 22.54 -12.89 -10.92
C ILE A 163 22.79 -14.39 -11.01
N GLU A 164 23.00 -14.92 -12.22
CA GLU A 164 23.27 -16.35 -12.44
C GLU A 164 24.51 -16.85 -11.70
N GLN A 165 25.53 -16.00 -11.56
CA GLN A 165 26.77 -16.35 -10.87
C GLN A 165 26.66 -16.26 -9.33
N ASN A 166 25.75 -15.44 -8.81
CA ASN A 166 25.70 -15.11 -7.38
C ASN A 166 24.49 -15.70 -6.65
N GLU A 167 23.39 -16.00 -7.35
CA GLU A 167 22.22 -16.62 -6.73
C GLU A 167 22.41 -18.13 -6.59
N LYS A 168 22.02 -18.66 -5.43
CA LYS A 168 22.19 -20.09 -5.09
C LYS A 168 21.19 -21.02 -5.78
N SER A 169 20.16 -20.48 -6.42
CA SER A 169 19.09 -21.25 -7.05
C SER A 169 18.44 -20.49 -8.21
N PRO A 170 17.92 -21.20 -9.23
CA PRO A 170 17.15 -20.59 -10.30
C PRO A 170 15.95 -19.81 -9.75
N ARG A 171 15.58 -18.72 -10.42
CA ARG A 171 14.46 -17.87 -10.02
C ARG A 171 13.09 -18.49 -10.25
N ALA A 172 13.01 -19.51 -11.11
CA ALA A 172 11.74 -20.08 -11.55
C ALA A 172 10.78 -18.96 -12.00
N TRP A 173 9.73 -18.71 -11.23
CA TRP A 173 8.74 -17.67 -11.52
C TRP A 173 9.13 -16.28 -11.01
N TYR A 174 10.08 -16.13 -10.08
CA TYR A 174 10.42 -14.83 -9.51
C TYR A 174 11.03 -13.88 -10.55
N GLY A 175 10.46 -12.67 -10.68
CA GLY A 175 10.90 -11.67 -11.67
C GLY A 175 10.48 -11.96 -13.11
N GLY A 176 9.61 -12.95 -13.32
CA GLY A 176 8.90 -13.19 -14.57
C GLY A 176 7.66 -12.31 -14.73
N ALA A 177 6.66 -12.79 -15.47
CA ALA A 177 5.40 -12.09 -15.68
C ALA A 177 4.18 -13.02 -15.65
N ILE A 178 3.03 -12.45 -15.33
CA ILE A 178 1.73 -13.13 -15.23
C ILE A 178 0.62 -12.20 -15.69
N GLY A 179 -0.36 -12.74 -16.39
CA GLY A 179 -1.47 -11.93 -16.91
C GLY A 179 -2.23 -12.64 -18.01
N MET A 180 -2.75 -11.85 -18.94
CA MET A 180 -3.60 -12.33 -20.03
C MET A 180 -3.18 -11.75 -21.37
N VAL A 181 -3.39 -12.56 -22.41
CA VAL A 181 -3.38 -12.17 -23.82
C VAL A 181 -4.78 -12.41 -24.35
N ASN A 182 -5.37 -11.38 -24.94
CA ASN A 182 -6.72 -11.41 -25.48
C ASN A 182 -6.71 -11.88 -26.94
N PHE A 183 -7.83 -12.42 -27.41
CA PHE A 183 -7.97 -12.86 -28.81
C PHE A 183 -7.85 -11.73 -29.84
N ASN A 184 -8.01 -10.47 -29.41
CA ASN A 184 -7.79 -9.30 -30.25
C ASN A 184 -6.31 -8.88 -30.35
N GLY A 185 -5.40 -9.60 -29.70
CA GLY A 185 -3.97 -9.31 -29.66
C GLY A 185 -3.53 -8.40 -28.51
N ASP A 186 -4.46 -7.87 -27.71
CA ASP A 186 -4.11 -7.04 -26.55
C ASP A 186 -3.48 -7.89 -25.44
N MET A 187 -2.64 -7.26 -24.62
CA MET A 187 -1.93 -7.93 -23.53
C MET A 187 -1.98 -7.07 -22.26
N ASN A 188 -2.17 -7.73 -21.11
CA ASN A 188 -2.04 -7.08 -19.82
C ASN A 188 -1.35 -8.02 -18.84
N THR A 189 -0.12 -7.67 -18.48
CA THR A 189 0.73 -8.49 -17.61
C THR A 189 1.30 -7.66 -16.46
N GLY A 190 1.42 -8.31 -15.30
CA GLY A 190 2.15 -7.83 -14.13
C GLY A 190 3.40 -8.66 -13.91
N LEU A 191 4.37 -8.12 -13.16
CA LEU A 191 5.54 -8.89 -12.73
C LEU A 191 5.15 -9.92 -11.69
N THR A 192 5.83 -11.05 -11.63
CA THR A 192 5.67 -12.06 -10.56
C THR A 192 6.52 -11.70 -9.34
N LEU A 193 6.21 -10.53 -8.77
CA LEU A 193 6.71 -10.05 -7.48
C LEU A 193 5.67 -10.26 -6.40
N ARG A 194 6.09 -10.19 -5.14
CA ARG A 194 5.22 -10.43 -3.98
C ARG A 194 4.37 -11.71 -4.16
N THR A 195 5.06 -12.77 -4.60
CA THR A 195 4.46 -14.05 -5.03
C THR A 195 4.95 -15.18 -4.14
N ILE A 196 4.01 -16.02 -3.72
CA ILE A 196 4.22 -17.28 -3.02
C ILE A 196 4.13 -18.39 -4.06
N ARG A 197 5.20 -19.16 -4.20
CA ARG A 197 5.18 -20.40 -4.96
C ARG A 197 5.02 -21.56 -3.99
N ILE A 198 3.97 -22.37 -4.14
CA ILE A 198 3.78 -23.58 -3.33
C ILE A 198 4.09 -24.77 -4.22
N LYS A 199 5.03 -25.62 -3.82
CA LYS A 199 5.34 -26.87 -4.50
C LYS A 199 5.72 -27.93 -3.47
N ASP A 200 5.19 -29.14 -3.61
CA ASP A 200 5.47 -30.28 -2.73
C ASP A 200 5.28 -29.97 -1.23
N GLY A 201 4.26 -29.16 -0.91
CA GLY A 201 3.95 -28.74 0.47
C GLY A 201 4.89 -27.68 1.05
N ILE A 202 5.78 -27.09 0.25
CA ILE A 202 6.67 -26.00 0.65
C ILE A 202 6.23 -24.70 -0.03
N ALA A 203 5.99 -23.66 0.77
CA ALA A 203 5.76 -22.31 0.32
C ALA A 203 7.11 -21.57 0.25
N GLU A 204 7.51 -21.20 -0.97
CA GLU A 204 8.69 -20.40 -1.27
C GLU A 204 8.27 -18.95 -1.52
N VAL A 205 8.90 -18.02 -0.82
CA VAL A 205 8.79 -16.59 -1.03
C VAL A 205 10.16 -16.03 -1.36
N ARG A 206 10.27 -15.39 -2.52
CA ARG A 206 11.49 -14.73 -2.98
C ARG A 206 11.29 -13.22 -3.01
N ALA A 207 12.27 -12.49 -2.50
CA ALA A 207 12.31 -11.05 -2.46
C ALA A 207 13.73 -10.58 -2.76
N GLY A 208 13.85 -9.35 -3.24
CA GLY A 208 15.12 -8.71 -3.57
C GLY A 208 15.01 -7.19 -3.43
N ALA A 209 16.16 -6.55 -3.50
CA ALA A 209 16.31 -5.10 -3.46
C ALA A 209 17.23 -4.65 -4.61
N THR A 210 17.10 -3.40 -5.01
CA THR A 210 17.92 -2.82 -6.07
C THR A 210 19.23 -2.34 -5.45
N LEU A 211 20.35 -2.87 -5.94
CA LEU A 211 21.67 -2.52 -5.43
C LEU A 211 22.29 -1.41 -6.28
N LEU A 212 22.59 -0.28 -5.65
CA LEU A 212 23.38 0.81 -6.21
C LEU A 212 24.79 0.81 -5.61
N PHE A 213 25.66 1.67 -6.15
CA PHE A 213 27.05 1.76 -5.70
C PHE A 213 27.19 2.24 -4.24
N ASP A 214 26.21 3.01 -3.76
CA ASP A 214 26.11 3.58 -2.42
C ASP A 214 25.06 2.88 -1.54
N SER A 215 24.54 1.72 -1.98
CA SER A 215 23.65 0.88 -1.17
C SER A 215 24.35 0.40 0.10
N ILE A 216 23.60 0.43 1.21
CA ILE A 216 24.05 -0.04 2.52
C ILE A 216 23.52 -1.47 2.73
N PRO A 217 24.37 -2.51 2.83
CA PRO A 217 23.94 -3.90 2.85
C PRO A 217 22.84 -4.23 3.86
N GLU A 218 22.93 -3.67 5.07
CA GLU A 218 21.96 -3.89 6.15
C GLU A 218 20.59 -3.29 5.83
N GLU A 219 20.54 -2.15 5.15
CA GLU A 219 19.28 -1.52 4.72
C GLU A 219 18.62 -2.34 3.61
N GLU A 220 19.42 -2.84 2.66
CA GLU A 220 18.91 -3.67 1.56
C GLU A 220 18.39 -5.02 2.07
N GLU A 221 19.06 -5.64 3.04
CA GLU A 221 18.56 -6.85 3.70
C GLU A 221 17.21 -6.59 4.39
N ALA A 222 17.12 -5.53 5.20
CA ALA A 222 15.88 -5.13 5.87
C ALA A 222 14.75 -4.85 4.87
N GLU A 223 15.06 -4.26 3.72
CA GLU A 223 14.08 -4.05 2.64
C GLU A 223 13.55 -5.37 2.07
N THR A 224 14.42 -6.37 1.85
CA THR A 224 13.98 -7.69 1.37
C THR A 224 13.05 -8.39 2.36
N GLU A 225 13.34 -8.30 3.66
CA GLU A 225 12.49 -8.84 4.73
C GLU A 225 11.14 -8.12 4.77
N LEU A 226 11.15 -6.79 4.71
CA LEU A 226 9.93 -5.98 4.66
C LEU A 226 9.07 -6.35 3.45
N LYS A 227 9.69 -6.51 2.27
CA LYS A 227 9.00 -6.92 1.04
C LYS A 227 8.38 -8.31 1.19
N ALA A 228 9.08 -9.25 1.83
CA ALA A 228 8.63 -10.63 2.06
C ALA A 228 7.56 -10.77 3.17
N SER A 229 7.57 -9.87 4.16
CA SER A 229 6.79 -9.97 5.40
C SER A 229 5.30 -10.23 5.20
N ALA A 230 4.66 -9.55 4.24
CA ALA A 230 3.24 -9.70 3.97
C ALA A 230 2.89 -11.13 3.51
N MET A 231 3.70 -11.73 2.64
CA MET A 231 3.46 -13.10 2.17
C MET A 231 3.70 -14.13 3.28
N LEU A 232 4.75 -13.92 4.07
CA LEU A 232 5.04 -14.79 5.22
C LEU A 232 3.92 -14.74 6.26
N SER A 233 3.39 -13.54 6.55
CA SER A 233 2.20 -13.37 7.40
C SER A 233 0.98 -14.07 6.79
N ALA A 234 0.73 -13.95 5.48
CA ALA A 234 -0.38 -14.68 4.84
C ALA A 234 -0.28 -16.20 5.01
N ILE A 235 0.93 -16.77 4.86
CA ILE A 235 1.18 -18.22 5.03
C ILE A 235 0.96 -18.62 6.49
N ARG A 236 1.51 -17.86 7.44
CA ARG A 236 1.43 -18.17 8.88
C ARG A 236 0.02 -17.97 9.43
N ASP A 237 -0.63 -16.86 9.09
CA ASP A 237 -1.95 -16.53 9.62
C ASP A 237 -3.06 -17.37 8.99
N ALA A 238 -2.83 -17.97 7.82
CA ALA A 238 -3.74 -18.98 7.29
C ALA A 238 -3.79 -20.22 8.20
N LYS A 239 -2.66 -20.60 8.84
CA LYS A 239 -2.62 -21.73 9.78
C LYS A 239 -3.47 -21.50 11.03
N SER A 240 -3.61 -20.24 11.45
CA SER A 240 -4.31 -19.87 12.69
C SER A 240 -5.84 -20.00 12.61
N GLY A 241 -6.40 -20.46 11.49
CA GLY A 241 -7.83 -20.67 11.31
C GLY A 241 -8.61 -19.35 11.25
N ASN A 242 -9.79 -19.41 10.63
CA ASN A 242 -10.78 -18.34 10.66
C ASN A 242 -11.30 -18.13 12.11
N ALA A 243 -10.50 -17.52 12.98
CA ALA A 243 -11.09 -16.72 14.03
C ALA A 243 -11.82 -15.59 13.29
N ALA A 244 -13.15 -15.64 13.32
CA ALA A 244 -14.02 -14.61 12.77
C ALA A 244 -13.41 -13.24 13.11
N SER A 245 -13.37 -12.36 12.12
CA SER A 245 -12.96 -10.97 12.30
C SER A 245 -13.69 -10.41 13.52
N THR A 246 -13.01 -10.39 14.67
CA THR A 246 -13.45 -9.57 15.78
C THR A 246 -13.35 -8.18 15.21
N GLU A 247 -14.50 -7.58 14.88
CA GLU A 247 -14.60 -6.14 14.77
C GLU A 247 -13.76 -5.58 15.91
N ARG A 248 -12.77 -4.74 15.59
CA ARG A 248 -12.05 -4.01 16.63
C ARG A 248 -13.11 -3.22 17.38
N SER A 249 -13.63 -3.78 18.46
CA SER A 249 -14.50 -3.07 19.37
C SER A 249 -13.62 -1.96 19.92
N THR A 250 -13.87 -0.73 19.48
CA THR A 250 -13.33 0.43 20.16
C THR A 250 -13.69 0.26 21.63
N ALA A 251 -12.69 0.29 22.50
CA ALA A 251 -12.93 0.16 23.93
C ALA A 251 -13.96 1.22 24.33
N ARG A 252 -15.11 0.81 24.87
CA ARG A 252 -16.18 1.71 25.29
C ARG A 252 -15.82 2.35 26.63
N VAL A 253 -14.76 3.16 26.61
CA VAL A 253 -14.24 3.85 27.79
C VAL A 253 -15.24 4.85 28.40
N GLY A 254 -16.29 5.20 27.66
CA GLY A 254 -17.36 6.08 28.11
C GLY A 254 -18.58 5.38 28.69
N ASP A 255 -18.63 4.03 28.73
CA ASP A 255 -19.79 3.31 29.26
C ASP A 255 -20.08 3.73 30.71
N GLY A 256 -21.31 4.17 30.98
CA GLY A 256 -21.75 4.65 32.30
C GLY A 256 -21.32 6.09 32.64
N VAL A 257 -20.63 6.79 31.75
CA VAL A 257 -20.23 8.19 31.93
C VAL A 257 -21.33 9.11 31.38
N ASN A 258 -21.88 9.97 32.24
CA ASN A 258 -22.78 11.05 31.86
C ASN A 258 -21.97 12.33 31.62
N ILE A 259 -22.00 12.84 30.40
CA ILE A 259 -21.27 14.04 29.99
C ILE A 259 -22.26 15.18 29.74
N LEU A 260 -22.06 16.32 30.40
CA LEU A 260 -22.74 17.57 30.10
C LEU A 260 -21.84 18.41 29.18
N LEU A 261 -22.27 18.61 27.94
CA LEU A 261 -21.58 19.44 26.96
C LEU A 261 -22.27 20.80 26.87
N VAL A 262 -21.57 21.86 27.25
CA VAL A 262 -22.11 23.23 27.25
C VAL A 262 -21.83 23.88 25.91
N ASP A 263 -22.90 24.25 25.18
CA ASP A 263 -22.87 24.92 23.88
C ASP A 263 -22.69 26.44 24.08
N HIS A 264 -21.57 26.96 23.59
CA HIS A 264 -21.20 28.39 23.52
C HIS A 264 -21.44 28.98 22.13
N GLU A 265 -22.49 28.52 21.44
CA GLU A 265 -22.93 29.02 20.13
C GLU A 265 -21.97 28.69 18.97
N ASP A 266 -21.28 27.55 19.04
CA ASP A 266 -20.47 27.02 17.94
C ASP A 266 -20.97 25.65 17.48
N SER A 267 -21.24 25.52 16.17
CA SER A 267 -21.66 24.28 15.54
C SER A 267 -20.73 23.07 15.79
N PHE A 268 -19.45 23.30 16.11
CA PHE A 268 -18.48 22.27 16.46
C PHE A 268 -18.88 21.45 17.70
N VAL A 269 -19.78 21.98 18.54
CA VAL A 269 -20.35 21.26 19.69
C VAL A 269 -21.01 19.93 19.28
N HIS A 270 -21.62 19.88 18.09
CA HIS A 270 -22.26 18.65 17.60
C HIS A 270 -21.25 17.58 17.20
N THR A 271 -20.12 18.00 16.63
CA THR A 271 -18.99 17.12 16.29
C THR A 271 -18.36 16.54 17.55
N LEU A 272 -18.09 17.38 18.56
CA LEU A 272 -17.59 16.93 19.86
C LEU A 272 -18.55 15.96 20.54
N ALA A 273 -19.85 16.26 20.56
CA ALA A 273 -20.86 15.36 21.11
C ALA A 273 -20.86 13.99 20.44
N ASN A 274 -20.66 13.95 19.11
CA ASN A 274 -20.56 12.71 18.36
C ASN A 274 -19.34 11.88 18.79
N TYR A 275 -18.16 12.50 18.91
CA TYR A 275 -16.95 11.79 19.38
C TYR A 275 -17.13 11.19 20.78
N PHE A 276 -17.74 11.91 21.71
CA PHE A 276 -18.02 11.37 23.04
C PHE A 276 -19.06 10.24 23.02
N ARG A 277 -20.09 10.30 22.16
CA ARG A 277 -21.06 9.19 22.04
C ARG A 277 -20.43 7.93 21.46
N GLN A 278 -19.45 8.06 20.56
CA GLN A 278 -18.72 6.92 20.00
C GLN A 278 -17.91 6.14 21.06
N THR A 279 -17.62 6.74 22.22
CA THR A 279 -16.98 6.02 23.34
C THR A 279 -17.97 5.25 24.22
N GLY A 280 -19.28 5.37 23.98
CA GLY A 280 -20.33 4.78 24.82
C GLY A 280 -20.93 5.74 25.87
N ALA A 281 -20.47 6.98 25.93
CA ALA A 281 -20.94 7.95 26.92
C ALA A 281 -22.34 8.51 26.62
N ASN A 282 -23.09 8.81 27.69
CA ASN A 282 -24.37 9.51 27.63
C ASN A 282 -24.12 11.02 27.58
N VAL A 283 -24.24 11.62 26.39
CA VAL A 283 -23.93 13.05 26.18
C VAL A 283 -25.18 13.90 26.07
N SER A 284 -25.36 14.83 27.00
CA SER A 284 -26.40 15.87 26.98
C SER A 284 -25.79 17.21 26.60
N THR A 285 -26.33 17.86 25.57
CA THR A 285 -25.86 19.18 25.11
C THR A 285 -26.84 20.25 25.56
N VAL A 286 -26.36 21.29 26.24
CA VAL A 286 -27.18 22.40 26.76
C VAL A 286 -26.51 23.73 26.40
N ARG A 287 -27.28 24.66 25.83
CA ARG A 287 -26.79 25.99 25.53
C ARG A 287 -26.65 26.83 26.80
N THR A 288 -25.57 27.60 26.87
CA THR A 288 -25.35 28.57 27.94
C THR A 288 -26.43 29.67 27.97
N PRO A 289 -26.83 30.21 29.15
CA PRO A 289 -26.41 29.81 30.49
C PRO A 289 -27.05 28.49 30.94
N VAL A 290 -26.28 27.64 31.62
CA VAL A 290 -26.77 26.34 32.11
C VAL A 290 -27.52 26.53 33.42
N PRO A 291 -28.84 26.21 33.50
CA PRO A 291 -29.59 26.30 34.75
C PRO A 291 -29.09 25.30 35.80
N ASP A 292 -29.11 25.66 37.08
CA ASP A 292 -28.66 24.78 38.17
C ASP A 292 -29.38 23.43 38.22
N GLU A 293 -30.68 23.42 37.88
CA GLU A 293 -31.51 22.22 37.81
C GLU A 293 -30.95 21.16 36.85
N ILE A 294 -30.22 21.58 35.81
CA ILE A 294 -29.60 20.68 34.84
C ILE A 294 -28.48 19.86 35.50
N PHE A 295 -27.69 20.47 36.38
CA PHE A 295 -26.62 19.76 37.10
C PHE A 295 -27.22 18.73 38.07
N ASP A 296 -28.28 19.10 38.77
CA ASP A 296 -28.93 18.22 39.74
C ASP A 296 -29.66 17.04 39.07
N ARG A 297 -30.25 17.28 37.89
CA ARG A 297 -30.94 16.27 37.09
C ARG A 297 -29.97 15.32 36.38
N LEU A 298 -28.94 15.85 35.72
CA LEU A 298 -28.04 15.05 34.89
C LEU A 298 -26.91 14.39 35.69
N LYS A 299 -26.53 14.95 36.84
CA LYS A 299 -25.41 14.51 37.68
C LYS A 299 -24.18 14.13 36.83
N PRO A 300 -23.65 15.06 36.02
CA PRO A 300 -22.61 14.74 35.05
C PRO A 300 -21.32 14.30 35.74
N ASN A 301 -20.69 13.26 35.21
CA ASN A 301 -19.34 12.83 35.61
C ASN A 301 -18.26 13.72 34.98
N LEU A 302 -18.57 14.33 33.83
CA LEU A 302 -17.69 15.22 33.11
C LEU A 302 -18.51 16.38 32.53
N VAL A 303 -17.99 17.59 32.70
CA VAL A 303 -18.52 18.79 32.06
C VAL A 303 -17.52 19.25 31.01
N VAL A 304 -17.96 19.37 29.78
CA VAL A 304 -17.14 19.81 28.65
C VAL A 304 -17.68 21.13 28.15
N LEU A 305 -16.81 22.13 28.06
CA LEU A 305 -17.13 23.45 27.53
C LEU A 305 -16.80 23.44 26.04
N SER A 306 -17.78 23.66 25.16
CA SER A 306 -17.53 23.76 23.72
C SER A 306 -16.70 25.00 23.39
N PRO A 307 -16.05 25.07 22.21
CA PRO A 307 -15.63 26.36 21.66
C PRO A 307 -16.83 27.29 21.44
N GLY A 308 -16.53 28.58 21.29
CA GLY A 308 -17.51 29.66 21.06
C GLY A 308 -16.80 30.96 20.67
N PRO A 309 -17.51 31.94 20.06
CA PRO A 309 -16.96 33.24 19.69
C PRO A 309 -16.74 34.15 20.93
N GLY A 310 -16.05 35.27 20.77
CA GLY A 310 -15.94 36.27 21.83
C GLY A 310 -15.03 35.86 23.00
N THR A 311 -15.43 36.20 24.23
CA THR A 311 -14.64 36.00 25.45
C THR A 311 -15.37 35.12 26.47
N PRO A 312 -14.66 34.45 27.39
CA PRO A 312 -15.30 33.59 28.41
C PRO A 312 -16.31 34.28 29.32
N LYS A 313 -16.29 35.62 29.40
CA LYS A 313 -17.26 36.40 30.18
C LYS A 313 -18.62 36.47 29.50
N ASP A 314 -18.66 36.43 28.18
CA ASP A 314 -19.89 36.57 27.39
C ASP A 314 -20.86 35.41 27.62
N PHE A 315 -20.33 34.27 28.09
CA PHE A 315 -21.10 33.05 28.37
C PHE A 315 -21.02 32.58 29.83
N ASP A 316 -20.52 33.43 30.73
CA ASP A 316 -20.34 33.15 32.16
C ASP A 316 -19.71 31.77 32.46
N CYS A 317 -18.60 31.47 31.75
CA CYS A 317 -17.88 30.21 31.93
C CYS A 317 -17.42 30.02 33.38
N ALA A 318 -17.14 31.11 34.10
CA ALA A 318 -16.69 31.07 35.49
C ALA A 318 -17.75 30.49 36.44
N ALA A 319 -19.02 30.90 36.30
CA ALA A 319 -20.12 30.33 37.07
C ALA A 319 -20.30 28.83 36.76
N THR A 320 -20.28 28.47 35.48
CA THR A 320 -20.40 27.08 35.02
C THR A 320 -19.29 26.17 35.60
N ILE A 321 -18.03 26.63 35.56
CA ILE A 321 -16.89 25.89 36.14
C ILE A 321 -17.02 25.78 37.65
N LYS A 322 -17.42 26.86 38.33
CA LYS A 322 -17.61 26.86 39.79
C LYS A 322 -18.67 25.83 40.19
N ARG A 323 -19.78 25.76 39.47
CA ARG A 323 -20.86 24.80 39.73
C ARG A 323 -20.45 23.36 39.40
N ALA A 324 -19.75 23.14 38.29
CA ALA A 324 -19.26 21.82 37.91
C ALA A 324 -18.24 21.22 38.91
N ARG A 325 -17.59 22.07 39.72
CA ARG A 325 -16.62 21.67 40.76
C ARG A 325 -17.21 21.58 42.16
N ALA A 326 -18.45 22.02 42.37
CA ALA A 326 -19.13 22.03 43.66
C ALA A 326 -19.78 20.67 43.93
#